data_AF-A0AAV0W0J7-F1
#
_entry.id   AF-A0AAV0W0J7-F1
#
_cell.length_a   1.000
_cell.length_b   1.000
_cell.length_c   1.000
_cell.angle_alpha   90.00
_cell.angle_beta   90.00
_cell.angle_gamma   90.00
#
_symmetry.space_group_name_H-M   'P 1'
#
loop_
_entity.id
_entity.type
_entity.pdbx_description
1 polymer ?
#
loop_
_entity_poly.entity_id
_entity_poly.type
_entity_poly.pdbx_seq_one_letter_code
_entity_poly.pdbx_strand_id
1 'polypeptide(L)'
;MSGRGLKRKINSECRVFNEKWSLDYFVIYSGDKIICLICKESIFVLKEYNIRRHYETKHKTTFSKFTEKLRLDKLQSLQNNFSSQQLLFKKQKNINEAATKTSFRISHLLAKRGKAFSDGSLIKECIIQAVEEICPERIDTFKNNSLSANTVPRRIDDISNNLNSQAQKKV
;
A
#
# COMPACT_ATOMS: atom_id res chain seq x y z
N MET A 1 -50.94 -12.87 3.95
CA MET A 1 -49.95 -11.78 3.77
C MET A 1 -48.57 -12.34 4.05
N SER A 2 -47.85 -12.72 3.01
CA SER A 2 -46.49 -13.27 3.09
C SER A 2 -45.54 -12.16 3.55
N GLY A 3 -44.98 -12.33 4.75
CA GLY A 3 -44.01 -11.40 5.33
C GLY A 3 -42.80 -11.27 4.40
N ARG A 4 -42.59 -10.05 3.88
CA ARG A 4 -41.36 -9.69 3.16
C ARG A 4 -40.20 -9.85 4.12
N GLY A 5 -39.46 -10.96 4.00
CA GLY A 5 -38.24 -11.21 4.74
C GLY A 5 -37.28 -10.04 4.54
N LEU A 6 -37.03 -9.28 5.61
CA LEU A 6 -36.00 -8.26 5.64
C LEU A 6 -34.68 -8.93 5.24
N LYS A 7 -34.16 -8.59 4.05
CA LYS A 7 -32.83 -9.02 3.63
C LYS A 7 -31.82 -8.49 4.66
N ARG A 8 -31.28 -9.40 5.47
CA ARG A 8 -30.25 -9.09 6.48
C ARG A 8 -29.06 -8.44 5.79
N LYS A 9 -28.73 -7.20 6.18
CA LYS A 9 -27.55 -6.47 5.69
C LYS A 9 -26.34 -6.92 6.49
N ILE A 10 -25.21 -7.18 5.84
CA ILE A 10 -23.97 -7.68 6.47
C ILE A 10 -23.49 -6.77 7.62
N ASN A 11 -23.72 -5.46 7.51
CA ASN A 11 -23.32 -4.47 8.52
C ASN A 11 -24.10 -4.57 9.84
N SER A 12 -25.23 -5.28 9.89
CA SER A 12 -26.01 -5.43 11.13
C SER A 12 -25.55 -6.61 12.00
N GLU A 13 -24.58 -7.39 11.55
CA GLU A 13 -24.20 -8.66 12.20
C GLU A 13 -22.97 -8.55 13.11
N CYS A 14 -22.37 -7.35 13.29
CA CYS A 14 -21.27 -7.02 14.21
C CYS A 14 -20.24 -8.16 14.41
N ARG A 15 -19.82 -8.80 13.32
CA ARG A 15 -18.97 -9.99 13.39
C ARG A 15 -17.55 -9.61 13.74
N VAL A 16 -16.95 -10.37 14.66
CA VAL A 16 -15.56 -10.21 15.08
C VAL A 16 -14.74 -11.38 14.56
N PHE A 17 -13.49 -11.11 14.18
CA PHE A 17 -12.56 -12.15 13.76
C PHE A 17 -12.18 -13.03 14.96
N ASN A 18 -12.23 -14.36 14.79
CA ASN A 18 -11.80 -15.30 15.83
C ASN A 18 -10.33 -15.69 15.58
N GLU A 19 -9.47 -15.45 16.57
CA GLU A 19 -8.04 -15.73 16.47
C GLU A 19 -7.72 -17.21 16.17
N LYS A 20 -8.58 -18.14 16.60
CA LYS A 20 -8.45 -19.58 16.32
C LYS A 20 -8.40 -19.87 14.82
N TRP A 21 -9.11 -19.08 14.01
CA TRP A 21 -9.10 -19.23 12.55
C TRP A 21 -7.70 -19.03 11.96
N SER A 22 -6.83 -18.28 12.63
CA SER A 22 -5.43 -18.12 12.20
C SER A 22 -4.69 -19.46 12.24
N LEU A 23 -4.90 -20.24 13.30
CA LEU A 23 -4.31 -21.56 13.44
C LEU A 23 -5.00 -22.60 12.56
N ASP A 24 -6.33 -22.55 12.50
CA ASP A 24 -7.11 -23.56 11.78
C ASP A 24 -6.97 -23.42 10.26
N TYR A 25 -6.86 -22.18 9.75
CA TYR A 25 -6.96 -21.89 8.31
C TYR A 25 -5.84 -21.03 7.75
N PHE A 26 -4.82 -20.67 8.55
CA PHE A 26 -3.70 -19.80 8.14
C PHE A 26 -4.15 -18.44 7.61
N VAL A 27 -5.09 -17.79 8.29
CA VAL A 27 -5.60 -16.46 7.93
C VAL A 27 -5.27 -15.41 8.98
N ILE A 28 -5.28 -14.14 8.59
CA ILE A 28 -5.18 -13.00 9.49
C ILE A 28 -6.23 -11.95 9.13
N TYR A 29 -6.51 -11.04 10.05
CA TYR A 29 -7.35 -9.88 9.80
C TYR A 29 -6.49 -8.62 9.68
N SER A 30 -6.57 -7.91 8.55
CA SER A 30 -5.77 -6.72 8.27
C SER A 30 -6.52 -5.77 7.34
N GLY A 31 -6.67 -4.50 7.75
CA GLY A 31 -7.32 -3.46 6.94
C GLY A 31 -8.76 -3.81 6.55
N ASP A 32 -9.52 -4.28 7.53
CA ASP A 32 -10.92 -4.75 7.43
C ASP A 32 -11.16 -5.95 6.52
N LYS A 33 -10.09 -6.66 6.12
CA LYS A 33 -10.17 -7.83 5.26
C LYS A 33 -9.48 -9.02 5.92
N ILE A 34 -9.99 -10.21 5.65
CA ILE A 34 -9.27 -11.44 5.99
C ILE A 34 -8.29 -11.73 4.86
N ILE A 35 -7.04 -12.03 5.19
CA ILE A 35 -6.00 -12.36 4.22
C ILE A 35 -5.52 -13.78 4.49
N CYS A 36 -5.51 -14.61 3.45
CA CYS A 36 -4.90 -15.93 3.50
C CYS A 36 -3.38 -15.81 3.47
N LEU A 37 -2.68 -16.32 4.48
CA LEU A 37 -1.23 -16.24 4.55
C LEU A 37 -0.53 -17.17 3.55
N ILE A 38 -1.23 -18.16 3.00
CA ILE A 38 -0.68 -19.12 2.03
C ILE A 38 -0.65 -18.51 0.62
N CYS A 39 -1.80 -18.10 0.09
CA CYS A 39 -1.92 -17.57 -1.29
C CYS A 39 -2.05 -16.05 -1.38
N LYS A 40 -2.09 -15.33 -0.26
CA LYS A 40 -2.23 -13.86 -0.18
C LYS A 40 -3.55 -13.30 -0.72
N GLU A 41 -4.52 -14.15 -1.03
CA GLU A 41 -5.86 -13.73 -1.44
C GLU A 41 -6.65 -13.14 -0.27
N SER A 42 -7.50 -12.16 -0.58
CA SER A 42 -8.41 -11.54 0.38
C SER A 42 -9.78 -12.23 0.39
N ILE A 43 -10.29 -12.52 1.57
CA ILE A 43 -11.66 -13.02 1.80
C ILE A 43 -12.46 -11.86 2.39
N PHE A 44 -13.38 -11.30 1.59
CA PHE A 44 -14.07 -10.05 1.91
C PHE A 44 -15.19 -10.20 2.94
N VAL A 45 -15.72 -11.41 3.12
CA VAL A 45 -16.86 -11.64 4.01
C VAL A 45 -16.39 -12.41 5.24
N LEU A 46 -16.44 -11.74 6.39
CA LEU A 46 -16.05 -12.25 7.71
C LEU A 46 -17.01 -13.34 8.20
N LYS A 47 -16.90 -14.53 7.62
CA LYS A 47 -17.63 -15.74 8.01
C LYS A 47 -16.68 -16.92 7.98
N GLU A 48 -16.69 -17.70 9.05
CA GLU A 48 -15.90 -18.94 9.14
C GLU A 48 -16.15 -19.86 7.94
N TYR A 49 -17.40 -20.02 7.50
CA TYR A 49 -17.73 -20.81 6.32
C TYR A 49 -16.91 -20.41 5.08
N ASN A 50 -16.72 -19.11 4.84
CA ASN A 50 -15.95 -18.63 3.69
C ASN A 50 -14.45 -18.92 3.85
N ILE A 51 -13.93 -18.71 5.07
CA ILE A 51 -12.54 -18.99 5.42
C ILE A 51 -12.25 -20.48 5.27
N ARG A 52 -13.08 -21.32 5.89
CA ARG A 52 -12.98 -22.77 5.85
C ARG A 52 -13.09 -23.29 4.42
N ARG A 53 -14.09 -22.85 3.64
CA ARG A 53 -14.24 -23.25 2.23
C ARG A 53 -13.00 -22.88 1.41
N HIS A 54 -12.44 -21.69 1.60
CA HIS A 54 -11.22 -21.27 0.93
C HIS A 54 -10.05 -22.23 1.27
N TYR A 55 -9.83 -22.50 2.56
CA TYR A 55 -8.77 -23.42 3.01
C TYR A 55 -8.99 -24.84 2.48
N GLU A 56 -10.21 -25.37 2.61
CA GLU A 56 -10.57 -26.73 2.21
C GLU A 56 -10.37 -26.97 0.71
N THR A 57 -10.71 -25.98 -0.13
CA THR A 57 -10.64 -26.12 -1.59
C THR A 57 -9.25 -25.86 -2.17
N LYS A 58 -8.47 -24.93 -1.58
CA LYS A 58 -7.18 -24.51 -2.15
C LYS A 58 -5.96 -25.10 -1.46
N HIS A 59 -6.04 -25.35 -0.15
CA HIS A 59 -4.85 -25.56 0.68
C HIS A 59 -4.86 -26.86 1.49
N LYS A 60 -6.03 -27.44 1.75
CA LYS A 60 -6.16 -28.61 2.64
C LYS A 60 -5.28 -29.78 2.23
N THR A 61 -5.20 -30.11 0.95
CA THR A 61 -4.38 -31.23 0.46
C THR A 61 -2.90 -31.08 0.79
N THR A 62 -2.37 -29.86 0.74
CA THR A 62 -0.95 -29.57 0.98
C THR A 62 -0.65 -29.27 2.46
N PHE A 63 -1.61 -28.70 3.19
CA PHE A 63 -1.40 -28.18 4.55
C PHE A 63 -2.06 -29.00 5.66
N SER A 64 -2.81 -30.06 5.35
CA SER A 64 -3.34 -31.01 6.34
C SER A 64 -2.25 -31.82 7.05
N LYS A 65 -1.09 -31.99 6.40
CA LYS A 65 0.06 -32.74 6.95
C LYS A 65 0.73 -32.08 8.16
N PHE A 66 0.48 -30.80 8.40
CA PHE A 66 1.03 -30.09 9.56
C PHE A 66 0.09 -30.25 10.75
N THR A 67 0.57 -30.96 11.78
CA THR A 67 -0.16 -31.19 13.03
C THR A 67 0.49 -30.43 14.19
N GLU A 68 -0.35 -29.96 15.12
CA GLU A 68 0.04 -29.35 16.41
C GLU A 68 1.18 -28.34 16.30
N LYS A 69 2.36 -28.68 16.85
CA LYS A 69 3.53 -27.80 16.92
C LYS A 69 4.05 -27.41 15.53
N LEU A 70 4.10 -28.34 14.59
CA LEU A 70 4.52 -28.06 13.21
C LEU A 70 3.58 -27.07 12.54
N ARG A 71 2.28 -27.11 12.89
CA ARG A 71 1.28 -26.17 12.36
C ARG A 71 1.49 -24.76 12.93
N LEU A 72 1.75 -24.66 14.23
CA LEU A 72 2.07 -23.39 14.91
C LEU A 72 3.34 -22.76 14.33
N ASP A 73 4.42 -23.54 14.20
CA ASP A 73 5.69 -23.07 13.64
C ASP A 73 5.49 -22.58 12.20
N LYS A 74 4.67 -23.30 11.41
CA LYS A 74 4.35 -22.89 10.04
C LYS A 74 3.54 -21.60 10.00
N LEU A 75 2.58 -21.42 10.90
CA LEU A 75 1.79 -20.20 11.00
C LEU A 75 2.70 -19.00 11.33
N GLN A 76 3.56 -19.13 12.33
CA GLN A 76 4.52 -18.08 12.71
C GLN A 76 5.45 -17.73 11.55
N SER A 77 6.00 -18.73 10.86
CA SER A 77 6.82 -18.51 9.66
C SER A 77 6.07 -17.73 8.58
N LEU A 78 4.81 -18.08 8.31
CA LEU A 78 3.98 -17.39 7.32
C LEU A 78 3.63 -15.95 7.74
N GLN A 79 3.37 -15.72 9.02
CA GLN A 79 3.11 -14.39 9.59
C GLN A 79 4.35 -13.49 9.51
N ASN A 80 5.53 -14.02 9.86
CA ASN A 80 6.79 -13.29 9.77
C ASN A 80 7.11 -12.92 8.31
N ASN A 81 6.98 -13.87 7.39
CA ASN A 81 7.16 -13.62 5.96
C ASN A 81 6.20 -12.54 5.43
N PHE A 82 4.93 -12.62 5.83
CA PHE A 82 3.93 -11.62 5.43
C PHE A 82 4.24 -10.24 6.00
N SER A 83 4.63 -10.16 7.28
CA SER A 83 5.00 -8.90 7.93
C SER A 83 6.23 -8.27 7.29
N SER A 84 7.27 -9.05 7.01
CA SER A 84 8.47 -8.59 6.29
C SER A 84 8.12 -8.05 4.90
N GLN A 85 7.28 -8.76 4.13
CA GLN A 85 6.80 -8.27 2.84
C GLN A 85 6.05 -6.93 2.97
N GLN A 86 5.14 -6.82 3.95
CA GLN A 86 4.43 -5.56 4.20
C GLN A 86 5.37 -4.41 4.54
N LEU A 87 6.41 -4.66 5.35
CA LEU A 87 7.39 -3.63 5.71
C LEU A 87 8.17 -3.13 4.49
N LEU A 88 8.56 -4.03 3.58
CA LEU A 88 9.21 -3.65 2.33
C LEU A 88 8.31 -2.75 1.47
N PHE A 89 7.04 -3.12 1.29
CA PHE A 89 6.09 -2.29 0.54
C PHE A 89 5.82 -0.94 1.20
N LYS A 90 5.68 -0.89 2.53
CA LYS A 90 5.54 0.37 3.28
C LYS A 90 6.76 1.27 3.10
N LYS A 91 7.97 0.70 3.21
CA LYS A 91 9.22 1.44 2.99
C LYS A 91 9.28 2.01 1.57
N GLN A 92 9.00 1.20 0.54
CA GLN A 92 8.99 1.67 -0.84
C GLN A 92 7.92 2.75 -1.09
N LYS A 93 6.72 2.58 -0.54
CA LYS A 93 5.64 3.58 -0.61
C LYS A 93 6.11 4.92 -0.04
N ASN A 94 6.73 4.92 1.13
CA ASN A 94 7.23 6.13 1.77
C ASN A 94 8.30 6.84 0.93
N ILE A 95 9.22 6.08 0.32
CA ILE A 95 10.24 6.64 -0.58
C ILE A 95 9.58 7.29 -1.81
N ASN A 96 8.62 6.61 -2.43
CA ASN A 96 7.91 7.13 -3.60
C ASN A 96 7.08 8.38 -3.27
N GLU A 97 6.44 8.40 -2.10
CA GLU A 97 5.71 9.58 -1.60
C GLU A 97 6.66 10.75 -1.34
N ALA A 98 7.81 10.51 -0.70
CA ALA A 98 8.83 11.52 -0.48
C ALA A 98 9.39 12.08 -1.80
N ALA A 99 9.69 11.22 -2.79
CA ALA A 99 10.14 11.64 -4.12
C ALA A 99 9.07 12.50 -4.82
N THR A 100 7.81 12.10 -4.75
CA THR A 100 6.67 12.85 -5.31
C THR A 100 6.55 14.22 -4.63
N LYS A 101 6.59 14.28 -3.30
CA LYS A 101 6.53 15.54 -2.55
C LYS A 101 7.69 16.47 -2.87
N THR A 102 8.92 15.97 -2.91
CA THR A 102 10.12 16.74 -3.25
C THR A 102 9.99 17.37 -4.62
N SER A 103 9.48 16.60 -5.57
CA SER A 103 9.41 17.01 -6.96
C SER A 103 8.30 18.04 -7.20
N PHE A 104 7.17 17.97 -6.50
CA PHE A 104 6.21 19.09 -6.39
C PHE A 104 6.85 20.35 -5.81
N ARG A 105 7.65 20.22 -4.74
CA ARG A 105 8.32 21.38 -4.10
C ARG A 105 9.30 22.06 -5.04
N ILE A 106 10.11 21.30 -5.78
CA ILE A 106 11.06 21.85 -6.75
C ILE A 106 10.31 22.54 -7.90
N SER A 107 9.26 21.92 -8.45
CA SER A 107 8.44 22.54 -9.50
C SER A 107 7.80 23.85 -9.03
N HIS A 108 7.26 23.89 -7.82
CA HIS A 108 6.73 25.12 -7.23
C HIS A 108 7.80 26.19 -7.06
N LEU A 109 9.00 25.81 -6.60
CA LEU A 109 10.11 26.75 -6.44
C LEU A 109 10.56 27.34 -7.79
N LEU A 110 10.65 26.52 -8.84
CA LEU A 110 10.96 26.97 -10.19
C LEU A 110 9.93 28.01 -10.67
N ALA A 111 8.64 27.69 -10.56
CA ALA A 111 7.56 28.60 -10.92
C ALA A 111 7.62 29.91 -10.13
N LYS A 112 7.79 29.82 -8.80
CA LYS A 112 7.88 30.99 -7.91
C LYS A 112 9.05 31.90 -8.24
N ARG A 113 10.15 31.35 -8.77
CA ARG A 113 11.35 32.09 -9.15
C ARG A 113 11.40 32.45 -10.65
N GLY A 114 10.36 32.13 -11.41
CA GLY A 114 10.29 32.39 -12.86
C GLY A 114 11.38 31.66 -13.65
N LYS A 115 11.80 30.48 -13.21
CA LYS A 115 12.84 29.67 -13.87
C LYS A 115 12.26 28.77 -14.95
N ALA A 116 13.08 28.41 -15.93
CA ALA A 116 12.64 27.60 -17.06
C ALA A 116 12.29 26.18 -16.59
N PHE A 117 11.30 25.54 -17.22
CA PHE A 117 10.90 24.19 -16.84
C PHE A 117 11.98 23.14 -17.15
N SER A 118 12.82 23.40 -18.15
CA SER A 118 14.02 22.62 -18.46
C SER A 118 15.03 22.57 -17.31
N ASP A 119 15.05 23.59 -16.44
CA ASP A 119 15.97 23.64 -15.29
C ASP A 119 15.69 22.51 -14.29
N GLY A 120 14.50 21.91 -14.31
CA GLY A 120 14.19 20.73 -13.50
C GLY A 120 15.11 19.53 -13.80
N SER A 121 15.44 19.30 -15.08
CA SER A 121 16.35 18.22 -15.47
C SER A 121 17.76 18.51 -14.98
N LEU A 122 18.23 19.75 -15.16
CA LEU A 122 19.54 20.19 -14.69
C LEU A 122 19.66 20.06 -13.16
N ILE A 123 18.64 20.48 -12.41
CA ILE A 123 18.61 20.33 -10.95
C ILE A 123 18.74 18.86 -10.54
N LYS A 124 18.06 17.96 -11.24
CA LYS A 124 18.18 16.52 -10.96
C LYS A 124 19.60 16.01 -11.20
N GLU A 125 20.23 16.42 -12.30
CA GLU A 125 21.62 16.07 -12.61
C GLU A 125 22.58 16.60 -11.54
N CYS A 126 22.44 17.86 -11.13
CA CYS A 126 23.24 18.44 -10.05
C CYS A 126 23.09 17.67 -8.72
N ILE A 127 21.87 17.28 -8.36
CA ILE A 127 21.62 16.49 -7.15
C ILE A 127 22.30 15.13 -7.23
N ILE A 128 22.22 14.45 -8.39
CA ILE A 128 22.83 13.13 -8.57
C ILE A 128 24.35 13.22 -8.46
N GLN A 129 24.99 14.18 -9.14
CA GLN A 129 26.44 14.38 -9.06
C GLN A 129 26.90 14.67 -7.62
N ALA A 130 26.17 15.52 -6.89
CA ALA A 130 26.50 15.82 -5.50
C ALA A 130 26.35 14.59 -4.58
N VAL A 131 25.32 13.76 -4.79
CA VAL A 131 25.10 12.55 -3.99
C VAL A 131 26.13 11.47 -4.32
N GLU A 132 26.52 11.32 -5.58
CA GLU A 132 27.58 10.41 -6.02
C GLU A 132 28.90 10.68 -5.29
N GLU A 133 29.26 11.95 -5.12
CA GLU A 133 30.51 12.34 -4.46
C GLU A 133 30.43 12.27 -2.92
N ILE A 134 29.30 12.71 -2.33
CA ILE A 134 29.19 12.88 -0.87
C ILE A 134 28.68 11.62 -0.16
N CYS A 135 27.72 10.90 -0.75
CA CYS A 135 27.06 9.74 -0.16
C CYS A 135 26.56 8.76 -1.22
N PRO A 136 27.50 8.06 -1.92
CA PRO A 136 27.17 7.17 -3.03
C PRO A 136 26.21 6.04 -2.63
N GLU A 137 26.17 5.66 -1.34
CA GLU A 137 25.26 4.62 -0.83
C GLU A 137 23.78 5.00 -0.90
N ARG A 138 23.47 6.29 -1.10
CA ARG A 138 22.09 6.80 -1.18
C ARG A 138 21.63 7.17 -2.57
N ILE A 139 22.49 7.04 -3.58
CA ILE A 139 22.23 7.50 -4.95
C ILE A 139 20.86 7.05 -5.51
N ASP A 140 20.49 5.79 -5.27
CA ASP A 140 19.24 5.22 -5.81
C ASP A 140 17.98 5.87 -5.22
N THR A 141 18.09 6.47 -4.03
CA THR A 141 17.00 7.23 -3.40
C THR A 141 16.65 8.48 -4.22
N PHE A 142 17.61 9.08 -4.91
CA PHE A 142 17.46 10.34 -5.62
C PHE A 142 17.17 10.16 -7.12
N LYS A 143 17.53 9.02 -7.70
CA LYS A 143 17.26 8.68 -9.13
C LYS A 143 15.77 8.70 -9.47
N ASN A 144 14.91 8.29 -8.54
CA ASN A 144 13.46 8.17 -8.75
C ASN A 144 12.72 9.51 -8.77
N ASN A 145 13.41 10.63 -8.53
CA ASN A 145 12.80 11.95 -8.56
C ASN A 145 12.41 12.35 -9.99
N SER A 146 11.13 12.61 -10.25
CA SER A 146 10.63 12.97 -11.60
C SER A 146 10.68 14.48 -11.80
N LEU A 147 11.70 15.00 -12.48
CA LEU A 147 11.88 16.44 -12.76
C LEU A 147 12.11 16.73 -14.24
N SER A 148 11.47 15.97 -15.13
CA SER A 148 11.59 16.26 -16.57
C SER A 148 10.89 17.57 -16.94
N ALA A 149 11.31 18.16 -18.06
CA ALA A 149 10.69 19.36 -18.65
C ALA A 149 9.18 19.21 -18.90
N ASN A 150 8.66 17.98 -19.03
CA ASN A 150 7.23 17.69 -19.14
C ASN A 150 6.53 17.51 -17.78
N THR A 151 7.26 17.06 -16.76
CA THR A 151 6.69 16.81 -15.42
C THR A 151 6.54 18.09 -14.63
N VAL A 152 7.53 18.98 -14.71
CA VAL A 152 7.54 20.28 -14.02
C VAL A 152 6.29 21.11 -14.30
N PRO A 153 5.91 21.40 -15.57
CA PRO A 153 4.70 22.17 -15.87
C PRO A 153 3.43 21.46 -15.39
N ARG A 154 3.29 20.16 -15.63
CA ARG A 154 2.11 19.39 -15.15
C ARG A 154 1.91 19.53 -13.64
N ARG A 155 2.99 19.47 -12.86
CA ARG A 155 2.90 19.66 -11.41
C ARG A 155 2.53 21.07 -11.00
N ILE A 156 2.99 22.07 -11.74
CA ILE A 156 2.61 23.48 -11.52
C ILE A 156 1.10 23.64 -11.79
N ASP A 157 0.60 23.04 -12.87
CA ASP A 157 -0.84 23.02 -13.18
C ASP A 157 -1.64 22.31 -12.09
N ASP A 158 -1.19 21.14 -11.62
CA ASP A 158 -1.81 20.40 -10.51
C ASP A 158 -1.87 21.26 -9.23
N ILE A 159 -0.79 21.97 -8.90
CA ILE A 159 -0.75 22.90 -7.77
C ILE A 159 -1.78 24.02 -7.96
N SER A 160 -1.80 24.65 -9.13
CA SER A 160 -2.73 25.74 -9.48
C SER A 160 -4.19 25.29 -9.34
N ASN A 161 -4.53 24.15 -9.93
CA ASN A 161 -5.87 23.56 -9.89
C ASN A 161 -6.30 23.23 -8.46
N ASN A 162 -5.40 22.67 -7.65
CA ASN A 162 -5.69 22.38 -6.25
C ASN A 162 -5.90 23.67 -5.42
N LEU A 163 -5.09 24.72 -5.62
CA LEU A 163 -5.27 26.00 -4.94
C LEU A 163 -6.62 26.65 -5.30
N ASN A 164 -6.99 26.66 -6.58
CA ASN A 164 -8.27 27.17 -7.06
C ASN A 164 -9.45 26.40 -6.45
N SER A 165 -9.37 25.07 -6.43
CA SER A 165 -10.40 24.21 -5.82
C SER A 165 -10.57 24.47 -4.32
N GLN A 166 -9.47 24.75 -3.61
CA GLN A 166 -9.51 25.07 -2.18
C GLN A 166 -10.08 26.46 -1.92
N ALA A 167 -9.82 27.43 -2.80
CA ALA A 167 -10.39 28.77 -2.71
C ALA A 167 -11.92 28.74 -2.93
N GLN A 168 -12.40 27.97 -3.91
CA GLN A 168 -13.84 27.81 -4.20
C GLN A 168 -14.62 27.15 -3.06
N LYS A 169 -14.01 26.23 -2.29
CA LYS A 169 -14.65 25.58 -1.14
C LYS A 169 -14.79 26.46 0.09
N LYS A 170 -14.14 27.63 0.12
CA LYS A 170 -14.18 28.58 1.22
C LYS A 170 -15.22 29.70 1.01
N VAL A 171 -15.88 29.71 -0.14
CA VAL A 171 -17.01 30.58 -0.50
C VAL A 171 -18.30 29.80 -0.29
#